data_AF-A0A365ND26-F1
#
_entry.id   AF-A0A365ND26-F1
#
_cell.length_a   1.000
_cell.length_b   1.000
_cell.length_c   1.000
_cell.angle_alpha   90.00
_cell.angle_beta   90.00
_cell.angle_gamma   90.00
#
_symmetry.space_group_name_H-M   'P 1'
#
loop_
_entity.id
_entity.type
_entity.pdbx_description
1 polymer ?
#
loop_
_entity_poly.entity_id
_entity_poly.type
_entity_poly.pdbx_seq_one_letter_code
_entity_poly.pdbx_strand_id
1 'polypeptide(L)'
;MASTEPAQLPPAAERQSEFEQAVAYALHLWPALTLSVQNGWGGPDSADKRDWFAGAVADLFPEYTDTPPNNGKVPEDPDLEEVETVLLQIMVDEFEVNVDDDSGTEVAGNILRARASCTLGTFDEVKALRTRWLNRKGTKVEGLFKKAEDADQDTDWESDEDDSEDDEGGADVEMDEAPPLVAVPKEKPQPQVDEDGFTMVTKKKK
;
A
#
# COMPACT_ATOMS: atom_id res chain seq x y z
N MET A 1 37.83 23.04 17.12
CA MET A 1 36.62 23.87 17.00
C MET A 1 36.04 23.61 15.63
N ALA A 2 35.16 22.60 15.50
CA ALA A 2 34.44 22.38 14.24
C ALA A 2 33.36 23.47 14.16
N SER A 3 33.47 24.38 13.19
CA SER A 3 32.38 25.31 12.89
C SER A 3 31.15 24.48 12.54
N THR A 4 30.15 24.52 13.41
CA THR A 4 28.81 24.04 13.07
C THR A 4 28.20 25.13 12.20
N GLU A 5 28.35 24.97 10.89
CA GLU A 5 27.61 25.73 9.88
C GLU A 5 26.11 25.49 10.16
N PRO A 6 25.27 26.53 10.23
CA PRO A 6 23.83 26.32 10.40
C PRO A 6 23.35 25.50 9.20
N ALA A 7 22.70 24.36 9.47
CA ALA A 7 22.11 23.53 8.42
C ALA A 7 21.11 24.41 7.63
N GLN A 8 21.53 24.86 6.45
CA GLN A 8 20.70 25.63 5.54
C GLN A 8 19.54 24.72 5.14
N LEU A 9 18.30 25.13 5.44
CA LEU A 9 17.11 24.42 4.98
C LEU A 9 17.16 24.30 3.45
N PRO A 10 16.74 23.16 2.89
CA PRO A 10 16.66 22.99 1.44
C PRO A 10 15.73 24.05 0.83
N PRO A 11 15.97 24.47 -0.42
CA PRO A 11 15.17 25.48 -1.12
C PRO A 11 13.66 25.17 -1.03
N ALA A 12 12.82 26.21 -0.92
CA ALA A 12 11.37 26.03 -0.86
C ALA A 12 10.81 25.21 -2.03
N ALA A 13 11.36 25.38 -3.23
CA ALA A 13 10.96 24.61 -4.41
C ALA A 13 11.24 23.09 -4.27
N GLU A 14 12.35 22.71 -3.63
CA GLU A 14 12.66 21.30 -3.36
C GLU A 14 11.71 20.73 -2.32
N ARG A 15 11.43 21.49 -1.25
CA ARG A 15 10.46 21.10 -0.21
C ARG A 15 9.06 20.90 -0.79
N GLN A 16 8.65 21.80 -1.69
CA GLN A 16 7.37 21.74 -2.39
C GLN A 16 7.27 20.49 -3.27
N SER A 17 8.29 20.24 -4.10
CA SER A 17 8.29 19.07 -4.98
C SER A 17 8.30 17.74 -4.22
N GLU A 18 9.04 17.64 -3.11
CA GLU A 18 9.04 16.42 -2.29
C GLU A 18 7.70 16.22 -1.56
N PHE A 19 7.04 17.31 -1.13
CA PHE A 19 5.72 17.24 -0.53
C PHE A 19 4.66 16.76 -1.52
N GLU A 20 4.61 17.34 -2.73
CA GLU A 20 3.69 16.91 -3.81
C GLU A 20 3.88 15.43 -4.16
N GLN A 21 5.13 14.97 -4.22
CA GLN A 21 5.43 13.55 -4.42
C GLN A 21 4.94 12.68 -3.26
N ALA A 22 5.07 13.14 -2.02
CA ALA A 22 4.58 12.42 -0.84
C ALA A 22 3.05 12.24 -0.89
N VAL A 23 2.31 13.29 -1.26
CA VAL A 23 0.86 13.23 -1.46
C VAL A 23 0.50 12.19 -2.51
N ALA A 24 1.19 12.23 -3.66
CA ALA A 24 0.98 11.25 -4.72
C ALA A 24 1.25 9.81 -4.24
N TYR A 25 2.31 9.57 -3.47
CA TYR A 25 2.60 8.23 -2.92
C TYR A 25 1.55 7.79 -1.90
N ALA A 26 1.11 8.67 -1.00
CA ALA A 26 0.09 8.36 0.00
C ALA A 26 -1.22 7.92 -0.68
N LEU A 27 -1.68 8.68 -1.69
CA LEU A 27 -2.87 8.33 -2.47
C LEU A 27 -2.71 7.02 -3.24
N HIS A 28 -1.54 6.80 -3.86
CA HIS A 28 -1.27 5.53 -4.53
C HIS A 28 -1.19 4.34 -3.57
N LEU A 29 -0.90 4.55 -2.29
CA LEU A 29 -0.86 3.51 -1.28
C LEU A 29 -2.23 3.25 -0.66
N TRP A 30 -3.17 4.18 -0.79
CA TRP A 30 -4.53 4.04 -0.28
C TRP A 30 -5.30 2.91 -1.00
N PRO A 31 -5.69 1.83 -0.29
CA PRO A 31 -6.35 0.69 -0.91
C PRO A 31 -7.69 1.05 -1.55
N ALA A 32 -8.52 1.87 -0.89
CA ALA A 32 -9.83 2.29 -1.40
C ALA A 32 -9.71 2.97 -2.78
N LEU A 33 -8.81 3.96 -2.90
CA LEU A 33 -8.57 4.66 -4.16
C LEU A 33 -7.99 3.74 -5.23
N THR A 34 -7.05 2.87 -4.85
CA THR A 34 -6.45 1.90 -5.77
C THR A 34 -7.50 0.96 -6.35
N LEU A 35 -8.36 0.42 -5.50
CA LEU A 35 -9.44 -0.47 -5.89
C LEU A 35 -10.45 0.25 -6.78
N SER A 36 -10.76 1.51 -6.47
CA SER A 36 -11.67 2.36 -7.26
C SER A 36 -11.17 2.57 -8.69
N VAL A 37 -9.87 2.85 -8.85
CA VAL A 37 -9.24 2.99 -10.17
C VAL A 37 -9.20 1.65 -10.91
N GLN A 38 -8.88 0.55 -10.22
CA GLN A 38 -8.83 -0.79 -10.83
C GLN A 38 -10.19 -1.28 -11.32
N ASN A 39 -11.26 -0.96 -10.60
CA ASN A 39 -12.63 -1.32 -10.97
C ASN A 39 -13.28 -0.29 -11.91
N GLY A 40 -12.61 0.83 -12.19
CA GLY A 40 -13.14 1.89 -13.06
C GLY A 40 -14.33 2.64 -12.47
N TRP A 41 -14.44 2.70 -11.13
CA TRP A 41 -15.55 3.41 -10.47
C TRP A 41 -15.49 4.94 -10.68
N GLY A 42 -14.32 5.49 -11.00
CA GLY A 42 -14.17 6.88 -11.44
C GLY A 42 -14.35 7.10 -12.95
N GLY A 43 -14.84 6.11 -13.69
CA GLY A 43 -14.94 6.15 -15.15
C GLY A 43 -13.65 5.80 -15.91
N PRO A 44 -13.62 5.97 -17.24
CA PRO A 44 -12.48 5.61 -18.08
C PRO A 44 -11.20 6.39 -17.73
N ASP A 45 -11.36 7.61 -17.23
CA ASP A 45 -10.27 8.51 -16.86
C ASP A 45 -9.93 8.43 -15.36
N SER A 46 -10.34 7.36 -14.66
CA SER A 46 -10.11 7.20 -13.21
C SER A 46 -8.63 7.27 -12.81
N ALA A 47 -7.72 6.86 -13.69
CA ALA A 47 -6.28 7.00 -13.48
C ALA A 47 -5.84 8.47 -13.51
N ASP A 48 -6.31 9.25 -14.48
CA ASP A 48 -6.02 10.69 -14.57
C ASP A 48 -6.66 11.47 -13.42
N LYS A 49 -7.87 11.07 -12.98
CA LYS A 49 -8.52 11.62 -11.79
C LYS A 49 -7.70 11.41 -10.53
N ARG A 50 -7.03 10.26 -10.37
CA ARG A 50 -6.14 10.02 -9.22
C ARG A 50 -4.96 10.99 -9.22
N ASP A 51 -4.39 11.29 -10.39
CA ASP A 51 -3.27 12.22 -10.49
C ASP A 51 -3.74 13.68 -10.28
N TRP A 52 -4.94 14.03 -10.75
CA TRP A 52 -5.61 15.29 -10.39
C TRP A 52 -5.89 15.40 -8.89
N PHE A 53 -6.34 14.31 -8.25
CA PHE A 53 -6.62 14.26 -6.81
C PHE A 53 -5.35 14.57 -5.99
N ALA A 54 -4.19 14.08 -6.42
CA ALA A 54 -2.92 14.42 -5.77
C ALA A 54 -2.62 15.93 -5.81
N GLY A 55 -2.89 16.59 -6.95
CA GLY A 55 -2.78 18.04 -7.07
C GLY A 55 -3.78 18.77 -6.17
N ALA A 56 -5.06 18.37 -6.20
CA ALA A 56 -6.10 18.99 -5.40
C ALA A 56 -5.81 18.94 -3.90
N VAL A 57 -5.24 17.83 -3.41
CA VAL A 57 -4.83 17.69 -2.01
C VAL A 57 -3.58 18.51 -1.70
N ALA A 58 -2.61 18.59 -2.63
CA ALA A 58 -1.42 19.42 -2.44
C ALA A 58 -1.77 20.92 -2.38
N ASP A 59 -2.76 21.35 -3.18
CA ASP A 59 -3.25 22.73 -3.25
C ASP A 59 -3.98 23.19 -1.96
N LEU A 60 -4.38 22.26 -1.09
CA LEU A 60 -4.93 22.60 0.25
C LEU A 60 -3.88 23.24 1.15
N PHE A 61 -2.60 22.94 0.90
CA PHE A 61 -1.50 23.39 1.73
C PHE A 61 -0.89 24.67 1.17
N PRO A 62 -0.50 25.62 2.03
CA PRO A 62 0.21 26.80 1.56
C PRO A 62 1.53 26.43 0.91
N GLU A 63 1.92 27.12 -0.15
CA GLU A 63 3.23 26.93 -0.77
C GLU A 63 4.35 27.25 0.22
N TYR A 64 5.45 26.50 0.15
CA TYR A 64 6.63 26.83 0.93
C TYR A 64 7.22 28.17 0.49
N THR A 65 7.53 29.05 1.46
CA THR A 65 8.21 30.32 1.20
C THR A 65 9.55 30.36 1.93
N ASP A 66 10.61 30.78 1.23
CA ASP A 66 11.92 31.08 1.85
C ASP A 66 11.98 32.50 2.43
N THR A 67 10.94 33.30 2.20
CA THR A 67 10.79 34.65 2.76
C THR A 67 9.84 34.64 3.95
N PRO A 68 10.17 35.37 5.03
CA PRO A 68 9.27 35.52 6.15
C PRO A 68 7.99 36.26 5.71
N PRO A 69 6.83 35.94 6.30
CA PRO A 69 5.55 36.51 5.88
C PRO A 69 5.56 38.03 6.05
N ASN A 70 5.26 38.75 4.96
CA ASN A 70 5.23 40.22 4.90
C ASN A 70 4.25 40.87 5.91
N ASN A 71 3.28 40.10 6.40
CA ASN A 71 2.21 40.56 7.29
C ASN A 71 2.23 39.88 8.68
N GLY A 72 3.28 39.12 9.02
CA GLY A 72 3.41 38.46 10.32
C GLY A 72 2.43 37.30 10.60
N LYS A 73 1.47 37.04 9.69
CA LYS A 73 0.68 35.81 9.68
C LYS A 73 1.41 34.74 8.87
N VAL A 74 1.85 33.69 9.54
CA VAL A 74 2.26 32.44 8.89
C VAL A 74 0.98 31.80 8.34
N PRO A 75 0.93 31.38 7.07
CA PRO A 75 -0.22 30.61 6.58
C PRO A 75 -0.30 29.31 7.38
N GLU A 76 -1.49 29.02 7.90
CA GLU A 76 -1.77 27.84 8.71
C GLU A 76 -1.95 26.64 7.78
N ASP A 77 -1.29 25.53 8.08
CA ASP A 77 -1.54 24.26 7.40
C ASP A 77 -2.91 23.71 7.85
N PRO A 78 -3.69 23.06 6.97
CA PRO A 78 -4.97 22.48 7.33
C PRO A 78 -4.83 21.40 8.40
N ASP A 79 -5.85 21.28 9.25
CA ASP A 79 -5.90 20.26 10.30
C ASP A 79 -6.19 18.85 9.71
N LEU A 80 -5.94 17.81 10.50
CA LEU A 80 -6.17 16.41 10.12
C LEU A 80 -7.60 16.17 9.60
N GLU A 81 -8.59 16.66 10.34
CA GLU A 81 -10.01 16.52 10.00
C GLU A 81 -10.37 17.24 8.69
N GLU A 82 -9.72 18.37 8.39
CA GLU A 82 -9.96 19.11 7.14
C GLU A 82 -9.42 18.34 5.93
N VAL A 83 -8.18 17.84 6.03
CA VAL A 83 -7.56 17.04 4.97
C VAL A 83 -8.35 15.76 4.74
N GLU A 84 -8.72 15.06 5.81
CA GLU A 84 -9.55 13.86 5.75
C GLU A 84 -10.91 14.12 5.09
N THR A 85 -11.60 15.19 5.50
CA THR A 85 -12.91 15.54 4.93
C THR A 85 -12.82 15.73 3.42
N VAL A 86 -11.77 16.43 2.94
CA VAL A 86 -11.55 16.62 1.49
C VAL A 86 -11.23 15.29 0.80
N LEU A 87 -10.40 14.43 1.42
CA LEU A 87 -10.09 13.11 0.88
C LEU A 87 -11.35 12.25 0.70
N LEU A 88 -12.20 12.19 1.72
CA LEU A 88 -13.44 11.42 1.70
C LEU A 88 -14.47 12.01 0.72
N GLN A 89 -14.58 13.34 0.67
CA GLN A 89 -15.48 14.03 -0.26
C GLN A 89 -15.13 13.70 -1.72
N ILE A 90 -13.84 13.73 -2.07
CA ILE A 90 -13.39 13.39 -3.43
C ILE A 90 -13.64 11.90 -3.74
N MET A 91 -13.46 11.00 -2.79
CA MET A 91 -13.77 9.58 -2.98
C MET A 91 -15.26 9.35 -3.29
N VAL A 92 -16.16 10.09 -2.64
CA VAL A 92 -17.60 10.02 -2.91
C VAL A 92 -17.95 10.66 -4.24
N ASP A 93 -17.48 11.87 -4.50
CA ASP A 93 -17.90 12.66 -5.67
C ASP A 93 -17.30 12.13 -6.99
N GLU A 94 -16.02 11.77 -6.99
CA GLU A 94 -15.29 11.43 -8.21
C GLU A 94 -15.20 9.93 -8.50
N PHE A 95 -15.29 9.11 -7.44
CA PHE A 95 -15.13 7.65 -7.50
C PHE A 95 -16.37 6.88 -7.03
N GLU A 96 -17.44 7.55 -6.58
CA GLU A 96 -18.66 6.93 -6.06
C GLU A 96 -18.40 5.92 -4.91
N VAL A 97 -17.35 6.15 -4.11
CA VAL A 97 -16.96 5.29 -2.99
C VAL A 97 -17.12 6.00 -1.66
N ASN A 98 -17.95 5.41 -0.80
CA ASN A 98 -18.02 5.79 0.61
C ASN A 98 -16.97 5.00 1.42
N VAL A 99 -15.98 5.68 1.97
CA VAL A 99 -14.91 5.10 2.79
C VAL A 99 -15.27 5.28 4.27
N ASP A 100 -15.34 4.18 5.02
CA ASP A 100 -15.78 4.12 6.45
C ASP A 100 -14.91 3.13 7.24
N ASP A 101 -13.62 3.05 6.90
CA ASP A 101 -12.64 2.10 7.46
C ASP A 101 -11.45 2.82 8.12
N ASP A 102 -11.61 4.10 8.51
CA ASP A 102 -10.58 4.99 9.07
C ASP A 102 -9.33 5.19 8.18
N SER A 103 -9.28 4.58 6.99
CA SER A 103 -8.13 4.68 6.09
C SER A 103 -7.94 6.09 5.52
N GLY A 104 -9.02 6.89 5.47
CA GLY A 104 -8.96 8.32 5.14
C GLY A 104 -8.15 9.11 6.18
N THR A 105 -8.41 8.89 7.46
CA THR A 105 -7.66 9.50 8.58
C THR A 105 -6.18 9.12 8.52
N GLU A 106 -5.86 7.84 8.26
CA GLU A 106 -4.48 7.36 8.16
C GLU A 106 -3.71 8.03 7.01
N VAL A 107 -4.35 8.16 5.84
CA VAL A 107 -3.76 8.84 4.67
C VAL A 107 -3.55 10.32 4.95
N ALA A 108 -4.53 11.01 5.56
CA ALA A 108 -4.38 12.40 5.97
C ALA A 108 -3.21 12.59 6.96
N GLY A 109 -3.09 11.70 7.95
CA GLY A 109 -1.99 11.72 8.91
C GLY A 109 -0.62 11.48 8.26
N ASN A 110 -0.54 10.64 7.23
CA ASN A 110 0.69 10.45 6.45
C ASN A 110 1.09 11.72 5.69
N ILE A 111 0.11 12.43 5.11
CA ILE A 111 0.33 13.68 4.38
C ILE A 111 0.83 14.77 5.33
N LEU A 112 0.21 14.92 6.50
CA LEU A 112 0.63 15.89 7.51
C LEU A 112 2.02 15.61 8.07
N ARG A 113 2.37 14.34 8.31
CA ARG A 113 3.73 13.96 8.72
C ARG A 113 4.77 14.25 7.64
N ALA A 114 4.43 13.99 6.37
CA ALA A 114 5.29 14.35 5.26
C ALA A 114 5.48 15.87 5.16
N ARG A 115 4.40 16.65 5.31
CA ARG A 115 4.42 18.11 5.36
C ARG A 115 5.34 18.63 6.47
N ALA A 116 5.23 18.09 7.68
CA ALA A 116 6.06 18.46 8.83
C ALA A 116 7.53 18.06 8.64
N SER A 117 7.81 16.95 7.97
CA SER A 117 9.19 16.57 7.65
C SER A 117 9.80 17.56 6.65
N CYS A 118 9.03 17.90 5.60
CA CYS A 118 9.45 18.87 4.60
C CYS A 118 9.65 20.28 5.18
N THR A 119 8.86 20.72 6.19
CA THR A 119 9.13 22.00 6.89
C THR A 119 10.44 21.97 7.69
N LEU A 120 10.79 20.83 8.27
CA LEU A 120 12.04 20.61 9.01
C LEU A 120 13.25 20.38 8.09
N GLY A 121 13.05 20.25 6.78
CA GLY A 121 14.10 19.93 5.81
C GLY A 121 14.56 18.47 5.86
N THR A 122 13.79 17.60 6.51
CA THR A 122 14.02 16.15 6.52
C THR A 122 13.04 15.49 5.55
N PHE A 123 13.51 14.52 4.78
CA PHE A 123 12.69 13.85 3.75
C PHE A 123 12.49 12.37 4.07
N ASP A 124 12.62 11.98 5.34
CA ASP A 124 12.55 10.59 5.77
C ASP A 124 11.16 9.98 5.56
N GLU A 125 10.11 10.70 5.92
CA GLU A 125 8.71 10.26 5.68
C GLU A 125 8.40 10.13 4.18
N VAL A 126 8.86 11.09 3.35
CA VAL A 126 8.71 11.03 1.90
C VAL A 126 9.44 9.82 1.30
N LYS A 127 10.67 9.55 1.77
CA LYS A 127 11.44 8.37 1.35
C LYS A 127 10.81 7.07 1.80
N ALA A 128 10.21 7.03 2.99
CA ALA A 128 9.50 5.86 3.50
C ALA A 128 8.27 5.55 2.63
N LEU A 129 7.45 6.56 2.33
CA LEU A 129 6.31 6.45 1.42
C LEU A 129 6.75 6.01 0.01
N ARG A 130 7.81 6.63 -0.52
CA ARG A 130 8.40 6.25 -1.82
C ARG A 130 8.81 4.78 -1.81
N THR A 131 9.53 4.32 -0.78
CA THR A 131 9.99 2.93 -0.67
C THR A 131 8.82 1.95 -0.61
N ARG A 132 7.78 2.25 0.19
CA ARG A 132 6.55 1.44 0.25
C ARG A 132 5.86 1.35 -1.12
N TRP A 133 5.77 2.47 -1.83
CA TRP A 133 5.18 2.52 -3.16
C TRP A 133 5.97 1.72 -4.20
N LEU A 134 7.31 1.83 -4.20
CA LEU A 134 8.18 1.02 -5.06
C LEU A 134 8.02 -0.48 -4.77
N ASN A 135 7.99 -0.87 -3.49
CA ASN A 135 7.79 -2.27 -3.10
C ASN A 135 6.44 -2.79 -3.58
N ARG A 136 5.40 -1.96 -3.57
CA ARG A 136 4.07 -2.33 -4.08
C ARG A 136 4.01 -2.44 -5.61
N LYS A 137 4.84 -1.69 -6.35
CA LYS A 137 4.99 -1.87 -7.80
C LYS A 137 5.77 -3.14 -8.17
N GLY A 138 6.69 -3.59 -7.31
CA GLY A 138 7.42 -4.85 -7.47
C GLY A 138 6.57 -6.09 -7.12
N THR A 139 5.69 -5.96 -6.13
CA THR A 139 4.77 -7.02 -5.71
C THR A 139 3.41 -6.80 -6.37
N LYS A 140 3.18 -7.41 -7.54
CA LYS A 140 1.84 -7.47 -8.14
C LYS A 140 0.81 -7.88 -7.09
N VAL A 141 -0.18 -7.04 -6.88
CA VAL A 141 -1.35 -7.23 -5.99
C VAL A 141 -2.31 -8.27 -6.59
N GLU A 142 -1.80 -9.38 -7.14
CA GLU A 142 -2.62 -10.52 -7.59
C GLU A 142 -2.91 -11.50 -6.44
N GLY A 143 -2.25 -11.35 -5.29
CA GLY A 143 -2.33 -12.29 -4.16
C GLY A 143 -3.28 -11.91 -3.02
N LEU A 144 -3.67 -10.65 -2.87
CA LEU A 144 -4.38 -10.18 -1.66
C LEU A 144 -5.91 -10.06 -1.84
N PHE A 145 -6.39 -9.97 -3.07
CA PHE A 145 -7.83 -9.98 -3.38
C PHE A 145 -8.14 -11.09 -4.38
N LYS A 146 -7.94 -12.34 -3.95
CA LYS A 146 -8.54 -13.48 -4.64
C LYS A 146 -10.04 -13.39 -4.36
N LYS A 147 -10.82 -12.97 -5.35
CA LYS A 147 -12.28 -13.00 -5.34
C LYS A 147 -12.73 -14.36 -4.80
N ALA A 148 -13.26 -14.36 -3.57
CA ALA A 148 -13.84 -15.55 -2.98
C ALA A 148 -15.09 -15.88 -3.80
N GLU A 149 -14.99 -16.90 -4.65
CA GLU A 149 -16.17 -17.64 -5.06
C GLU A 149 -16.60 -18.47 -3.85
N ASP A 150 -17.70 -18.03 -3.25
CA ASP A 150 -18.61 -18.74 -2.33
C ASP A 150 -18.17 -20.17 -1.94
N ALA A 151 -17.53 -20.29 -0.78
CA ALA A 151 -17.41 -21.53 -0.03
C ALA A 151 -17.17 -21.18 1.45
N ASP A 152 -18.28 -21.12 2.18
CA ASP A 152 -18.45 -21.41 3.61
C ASP A 152 -17.25 -22.16 4.22
N GLN A 153 -16.43 -21.48 5.04
CA GLN A 153 -15.67 -22.06 6.17
C GLN A 153 -15.21 -20.98 7.15
N ASP A 154 -15.41 -21.33 8.42
CA ASP A 154 -15.18 -20.62 9.67
C ASP A 154 -13.84 -19.87 9.86
N THR A 155 -13.98 -18.79 10.65
CA THR A 155 -13.01 -18.13 11.53
C THR A 155 -11.64 -18.78 11.73
N ASP A 156 -10.57 -18.00 11.55
CA ASP A 156 -9.52 -17.86 12.58
C ASP A 156 -8.74 -16.54 12.37
N TRP A 157 -9.02 -15.56 13.23
CA TRP A 157 -8.21 -14.37 13.41
C TRP A 157 -7.23 -14.65 14.55
N GLU A 158 -6.00 -15.10 14.23
CA GLU A 158 -4.89 -14.99 15.16
C GLU A 158 -3.89 -13.97 14.62
N SER A 159 -4.02 -12.77 15.20
CA SER A 159 -2.90 -11.87 15.42
C SER A 159 -2.06 -12.50 16.53
N ASP A 160 -0.78 -12.80 16.28
CA ASP A 160 0.19 -12.76 17.38
C ASP A 160 1.57 -12.36 16.88
N GLU A 161 2.13 -11.50 17.72
CA GLU A 161 3.34 -10.74 17.57
C GLU A 161 4.54 -11.52 18.15
N ASP A 162 5.72 -11.17 17.67
CA ASP A 162 6.96 -11.10 18.44
C ASP A 162 7.81 -12.37 18.77
N ASP A 163 9.09 -12.16 18.49
CA ASP A 163 10.29 -12.52 19.26
C ASP A 163 10.71 -13.97 19.58
N SER A 164 11.82 -14.34 18.91
CA SER A 164 13.13 -14.62 19.49
C SER A 164 13.41 -15.80 20.46
N GLU A 165 14.59 -16.37 20.21
CA GLU A 165 15.52 -17.11 21.08
C GLU A 165 15.32 -18.63 21.30
N ASP A 166 16.19 -19.38 20.61
CA ASP A 166 17.23 -20.29 21.14
C ASP A 166 16.96 -21.22 22.34
N ASP A 167 17.48 -22.44 22.16
CA ASP A 167 18.08 -23.34 23.17
C ASP A 167 17.44 -24.73 23.43
N GLU A 168 18.37 -25.64 23.66
CA GLU A 168 18.40 -27.09 23.75
C GLU A 168 17.29 -27.84 24.53
N GLY A 169 17.01 -29.06 24.03
CA GLY A 169 17.22 -30.24 24.88
C GLY A 169 16.02 -31.08 25.29
N GLY A 170 15.89 -32.26 24.67
CA GLY A 170 15.84 -33.50 25.44
C GLY A 170 14.50 -34.23 25.64
N ALA A 171 14.55 -35.52 25.26
CA ALA A 171 13.75 -36.67 25.70
C ALA A 171 12.34 -36.85 25.09
N ASP A 172 12.17 -37.73 24.10
CA ASP A 172 12.04 -39.21 24.24
C ASP A 172 10.59 -39.62 24.53
N VAL A 173 9.90 -40.11 23.48
CA VAL A 173 8.99 -41.25 23.59
C VAL A 173 9.05 -42.08 22.30
N GLU A 174 9.82 -43.14 22.44
CA GLU A 174 9.92 -44.36 21.66
C GLU A 174 8.53 -44.95 21.27
N MET A 175 8.30 -45.17 19.97
CA MET A 175 7.38 -46.24 19.54
C MET A 175 7.94 -46.94 18.31
N ASP A 176 8.22 -48.22 18.52
CA ASP A 176 9.09 -49.11 17.77
C ASP A 176 8.39 -49.80 16.58
N GLU A 177 9.21 -50.12 15.57
CA GLU A 177 9.13 -51.28 14.66
C GLU A 177 8.15 -51.30 13.45
N ALA A 178 8.62 -50.87 12.25
CA ALA A 178 9.11 -51.78 11.17
C ALA A 178 9.19 -51.11 9.75
N PRO A 179 10.14 -51.49 8.85
CA PRO A 179 10.61 -50.67 7.69
C PRO A 179 10.28 -51.27 6.29
N PRO A 180 10.91 -50.83 5.16
CA PRO A 180 10.59 -49.68 4.30
C PRO A 180 10.18 -50.10 2.86
N LEU A 181 9.32 -49.37 2.14
CA LEU A 181 9.11 -49.60 0.70
C LEU A 181 9.15 -48.29 -0.10
N VAL A 182 10.32 -48.05 -0.67
CA VAL A 182 10.58 -47.23 -1.85
C VAL A 182 9.46 -47.37 -2.90
N ALA A 183 8.83 -46.26 -3.25
CA ALA A 183 8.04 -46.16 -4.47
C ALA A 183 8.30 -44.79 -5.13
N VAL A 184 9.28 -44.81 -6.02
CA VAL A 184 9.46 -43.96 -7.21
C VAL A 184 8.24 -43.07 -7.53
N PRO A 185 8.37 -41.74 -7.62
CA PRO A 185 7.33 -40.91 -8.20
C PRO A 185 7.09 -41.35 -9.64
N LYS A 186 5.98 -42.06 -9.88
CA LYS A 186 5.50 -42.37 -11.23
C LYS A 186 5.16 -41.07 -11.93
N GLU A 187 5.93 -40.78 -12.96
CA GLU A 187 5.70 -39.77 -13.99
C GLU A 187 4.21 -39.76 -14.40
N LYS A 188 3.55 -38.62 -14.25
CA LYS A 188 2.17 -38.43 -14.74
C LYS A 188 2.22 -38.50 -16.27
N PRO A 189 1.48 -39.42 -16.93
CA PRO A 189 1.46 -39.45 -18.39
C PRO A 189 0.81 -38.17 -18.93
N GLN A 190 1.50 -37.54 -19.88
CA GLN A 190 1.03 -36.32 -20.54
C GLN A 190 -0.26 -36.63 -21.31
N PRO A 191 -1.29 -35.74 -21.25
CA PRO A 191 -2.52 -35.94 -22.00
C PRO A 191 -2.24 -35.87 -23.51
N GLN A 192 -2.55 -36.96 -24.23
CA GLN A 192 -2.51 -36.99 -25.69
C GLN A 192 -3.62 -36.09 -26.23
N VAL A 193 -3.25 -35.21 -27.15
CA VAL A 193 -4.15 -34.32 -27.88
C VAL A 193 -4.20 -34.83 -29.32
N ASP A 194 -5.39 -35.11 -29.84
CA ASP A 194 -5.59 -35.55 -31.23
C ASP A 194 -5.26 -34.41 -32.23
N GLU A 195 -5.06 -34.74 -33.51
CA GLU A 195 -4.73 -33.77 -34.58
C GLU A 195 -5.82 -32.70 -34.86
N ASP A 196 -6.97 -32.76 -34.18
CA ASP A 196 -8.05 -31.76 -34.19
C ASP A 196 -8.14 -30.92 -32.89
N GLY A 197 -7.15 -31.01 -31.98
CA GLY A 197 -6.99 -30.08 -30.86
C GLY A 197 -8.01 -30.21 -29.71
N PHE A 198 -8.76 -31.31 -29.64
CA PHE A 198 -9.72 -31.58 -28.55
C PHE A 198 -9.16 -32.57 -27.53
N THR A 199 -9.34 -32.29 -26.23
CA THR A 199 -8.95 -33.18 -25.12
C THR A 199 -10.02 -34.25 -24.86
N MET A 200 -9.62 -35.52 -24.88
CA MET A 200 -10.52 -36.67 -24.75
C MET A 200 -11.05 -36.81 -23.30
N VAL A 201 -12.37 -36.68 -23.10
CA VAL A 201 -13.01 -36.89 -21.79
C VAL A 201 -13.17 -38.39 -21.53
N THR A 202 -12.36 -38.95 -20.62
CA THR A 202 -12.55 -40.33 -20.17
C THR A 202 -13.74 -40.42 -19.19
N LYS A 203 -14.73 -41.25 -19.53
CA LYS A 203 -15.88 -41.52 -18.64
C LYS A 203 -15.47 -42.48 -17.54
N LYS A 204 -15.54 -42.03 -16.28
CA LYS A 204 -15.33 -42.88 -15.09
C LYS A 204 -16.54 -43.81 -14.90
N LYS A 205 -16.34 -45.12 -14.98
CA LYS A 205 -17.36 -46.13 -14.63
C LYS A 205 -17.36 -46.38 -13.11
N LYS A 206 -18.56 -46.71 -12.63
CA LYS A 206 -19.02 -46.99 -11.27
C LYS A 206 -18.15 -48.01 -10.51
#